data_AF-R9M8V7-F1
#
_entry.id   AF-R9M8V7-F1
#
_cell.length_a   1.000
_cell.length_b   1.000
_cell.length_c   1.000
_cell.angle_alpha   90.00
_cell.angle_beta   90.00
_cell.angle_gamma   90.00
#
_symmetry.space_group_name_H-M   'P 1'
#
loop_
_entity.id
_entity.type
_entity.pdbx_description
1 polymer ?
#
loop_
_entity_poly.entity_id
_entity_poly.type
_entity_poly.pdbx_seq_one_letter_code
_entity_poly.pdbx_strand_id
1 'polypeptide(L)'
;MNSTKVNELSIQLQSLSCYNANQPIPFKTVLDVREGIASVAQQISGINPLISNHLVDLKNALFTELPYQRFYINLIVYGQTIEAVDFVKGQILATNQANSMGLCRLLHPNIQRVSEKLYRDGSYAEAACNAFIEINSRLKELYRTAYPDSENVPDGQALMNKVFADNDPVLEAGDRTTQTGKDIHLGTRFLFAGAMAALRNPKSHENIELEKDDSMRRMIFASMLMFKIDEIIAASNGNG
;
A
#
# COMPACT_ATOMS: atom_id res chain seq x y z
N MET A 1 -1.30 2.83 -12.24
CA MET A 1 -1.10 3.27 -13.64
C MET A 1 -2.29 2.81 -14.49
N ASN A 2 -2.62 3.56 -15.53
CA ASN A 2 -3.72 3.21 -16.44
C ASN A 2 -3.29 2.05 -17.37
N SER A 3 -3.93 0.88 -17.25
CA SER A 3 -3.66 -0.28 -18.11
C SER A 3 -4.32 -0.20 -19.49
N THR A 4 -5.24 0.73 -19.72
CA THR A 4 -6.01 0.84 -20.97
C THR A 4 -5.09 1.08 -22.17
N LYS A 5 -4.18 2.06 -22.08
CA LYS A 5 -3.30 2.40 -23.22
C LYS A 5 -2.34 1.27 -23.60
N VAL A 6 -1.77 0.56 -22.62
CA VAL A 6 -0.87 -0.58 -22.92
C VAL A 6 -1.65 -1.76 -23.51
N ASN A 7 -2.90 -1.96 -23.09
CA ASN A 7 -3.77 -2.99 -23.66
C ASN A 7 -4.19 -2.65 -25.10
N GLU A 8 -4.57 -1.40 -25.36
CA GLU A 8 -4.88 -0.91 -26.71
C GLU A 8 -3.69 -1.09 -27.64
N LEU A 9 -2.48 -0.69 -27.21
CA LEU A 9 -1.25 -0.89 -27.98
C LEU A 9 -0.97 -2.38 -28.23
N SER A 10 -1.21 -3.25 -27.24
CA SER A 10 -1.02 -4.70 -27.40
C SER A 10 -1.92 -5.24 -28.52
N ILE A 11 -3.18 -4.79 -28.59
CA ILE A 11 -4.13 -5.18 -29.64
C ILE A 11 -3.69 -4.65 -31.01
N GLN A 12 -3.24 -3.38 -31.06
CA GLN A 12 -2.70 -2.80 -32.29
C GLN A 12 -1.50 -3.58 -32.82
N LEU A 13 -0.55 -3.93 -31.95
CA LEU A 13 0.63 -4.72 -32.33
C LEU A 13 0.20 -6.11 -32.81
N GLN A 14 -0.72 -6.79 -32.12
CA GLN A 14 -1.25 -8.09 -32.57
C GLN A 14 -1.87 -8.01 -33.97
N SER A 15 -2.57 -6.92 -34.30
CA SER A 15 -3.13 -6.72 -35.65
C SER A 15 -2.06 -6.67 -36.75
N LEU A 16 -0.81 -6.31 -36.41
CA LEU A 16 0.30 -6.28 -37.37
C LEU A 16 0.81 -7.67 -37.75
N SER A 17 0.49 -8.72 -36.98
CA SER A 17 0.89 -10.10 -37.28
C SER A 17 0.35 -10.61 -38.62
N CYS A 18 -0.72 -9.99 -39.13
CA CYS A 18 -1.31 -10.30 -40.43
C CYS A 18 -0.47 -9.78 -41.62
N TYR A 19 0.50 -8.88 -41.39
CA TYR A 19 1.36 -8.32 -42.42
C TYR A 19 2.68 -9.09 -42.50
N ASN A 20 3.09 -9.45 -43.72
CA ASN A 20 4.44 -9.97 -43.97
C ASN A 20 5.42 -8.85 -44.33
N ALA A 21 6.72 -9.15 -44.31
CA ALA A 21 7.79 -8.18 -44.61
C ALA A 21 7.71 -7.55 -46.02
N ASN A 22 6.92 -8.13 -46.93
CA ASN A 22 6.83 -7.71 -48.33
C ASN A 22 5.52 -6.99 -48.65
N GLN A 23 4.64 -6.79 -47.66
CA GLN A 23 3.37 -6.09 -47.82
C GLN A 23 3.44 -4.68 -47.23
N PRO A 24 3.07 -3.64 -48.01
CA PRO A 24 3.04 -2.29 -47.49
C PRO A 24 1.90 -2.13 -46.47
N ILE A 25 2.20 -1.45 -45.37
CA ILE A 25 1.27 -1.17 -44.28
C ILE A 25 0.61 0.19 -44.55
N PRO A 26 -0.73 0.31 -44.36
CA PRO A 26 -1.40 1.60 -44.48
C PRO A 26 -0.82 2.66 -43.54
N PHE A 27 -0.64 3.88 -44.04
CA PHE A 27 -0.10 5.00 -43.25
C PHE A 27 -0.85 5.24 -41.94
N LYS A 28 -2.18 5.12 -41.95
CA LYS A 28 -3.01 5.29 -40.74
C LYS A 28 -2.64 4.29 -39.66
N THR A 29 -2.47 3.02 -40.01
CA THR A 29 -2.04 1.95 -39.09
C THR A 29 -0.66 2.24 -38.51
N VAL A 30 0.28 2.72 -39.33
CA VAL A 30 1.63 3.12 -38.88
C VAL A 30 1.56 4.26 -37.87
N LEU A 31 0.77 5.28 -38.15
CA LEU A 31 0.59 6.43 -37.28
C LEU A 31 0.00 6.01 -35.92
N ASP A 32 -1.08 5.22 -35.94
CA ASP A 32 -1.78 4.78 -34.73
C ASP A 32 -0.86 3.96 -33.81
N VAL A 33 -0.05 3.07 -34.38
CA VAL A 33 0.94 2.28 -33.62
C VAL A 33 2.03 3.18 -33.06
N ARG A 34 2.56 4.13 -33.85
CA ARG A 34 3.61 5.06 -33.37
C ARG A 34 3.11 5.94 -32.22
N GLU A 35 1.88 6.45 -32.33
CA GLU A 35 1.24 7.22 -31.27
C GLU A 35 0.98 6.37 -30.02
N GLY A 36 0.53 5.13 -30.20
CA GLY A 36 0.34 4.16 -29.11
C GLY A 36 1.63 3.92 -28.34
N ILE A 37 2.74 3.62 -29.03
CA ILE A 37 4.06 3.40 -28.41
C ILE A 37 4.51 4.67 -27.68
N ALA A 38 4.38 5.85 -28.30
CA ALA A 38 4.74 7.12 -27.66
C ALA A 38 3.92 7.39 -26.39
N SER A 39 2.62 7.08 -26.41
CA SER A 39 1.73 7.25 -25.26
C SER A 39 2.14 6.36 -24.09
N VAL A 40 2.47 5.09 -24.37
CA VAL A 40 2.93 4.15 -23.34
C VAL A 40 4.31 4.57 -22.81
N ALA A 41 5.25 4.95 -23.68
CA ALA A 41 6.56 5.46 -23.29
C ALA A 41 6.45 6.66 -22.34
N GLN A 42 5.57 7.61 -22.65
CA GLN A 42 5.32 8.77 -21.80
C GLN A 42 4.78 8.37 -20.41
N GLN A 43 3.83 7.42 -20.35
CA GLN A 43 3.26 6.98 -19.07
C GLN A 43 4.29 6.36 -18.12
N ILE A 44 5.29 5.65 -18.66
CA ILE A 44 6.31 4.97 -17.85
C ILE A 44 7.56 5.82 -17.62
N SER A 45 7.64 7.02 -18.22
CA SER A 45 8.85 7.86 -18.19
C SER A 45 9.33 8.20 -16.77
N GLY A 46 8.40 8.43 -15.83
CA GLY A 46 8.73 8.70 -14.43
C GLY A 46 9.02 7.45 -13.58
N ILE A 47 8.76 6.25 -14.09
CA ILE A 47 8.89 4.99 -13.34
C ILE A 47 10.10 4.20 -13.83
N ASN A 48 10.26 4.10 -15.15
CA ASN A 48 11.36 3.40 -15.78
C ASN A 48 11.83 4.18 -17.03
N PRO A 49 12.68 5.21 -16.83
CA PRO A 49 13.18 6.04 -17.94
C PRO A 49 13.93 5.25 -19.00
N LEU A 50 14.64 4.19 -18.61
CA LEU A 50 15.40 3.34 -19.54
C LEU A 50 14.46 2.64 -20.54
N ILE A 51 13.40 2.02 -20.03
CA ILE A 51 12.41 1.34 -20.90
C ILE A 51 11.59 2.36 -21.69
N SER A 52 11.31 3.54 -21.11
CA SER A 52 10.65 4.63 -21.82
C SER A 52 11.44 5.06 -23.07
N ASN A 53 12.74 5.29 -22.91
CA ASN A 53 13.62 5.64 -24.02
C ASN A 53 13.72 4.50 -25.03
N HIS A 54 13.84 3.25 -24.57
CA HIS A 54 13.87 2.09 -25.46
C HIS A 54 12.61 1.98 -26.32
N LEU A 55 11.41 2.22 -25.76
CA LEU A 55 10.16 2.26 -26.53
C LEU A 55 10.17 3.37 -27.59
N VAL A 56 10.76 4.53 -27.30
CA VAL A 56 10.90 5.61 -28.29
C VAL A 56 11.83 5.20 -29.43
N ASP A 57 12.92 4.50 -29.15
CA ASP A 57 13.83 3.97 -30.18
C ASP A 57 13.12 2.93 -31.05
N LEU A 58 12.42 1.99 -30.43
CA LEU A 58 11.61 0.98 -31.12
C LEU A 58 10.53 1.60 -32.00
N LYS A 59 9.81 2.61 -31.51
CA LYS A 59 8.81 3.39 -32.29
C LYS A 59 9.40 3.93 -33.59
N ASN A 60 10.62 4.46 -33.53
CA ASN A 60 11.29 5.07 -34.67
C ASN A 60 11.82 4.02 -35.66
N ALA A 61 12.18 2.83 -35.19
CA ALA A 61 12.77 1.76 -35.99
C ALA A 61 11.77 0.70 -36.50
N LEU A 62 10.55 0.64 -35.94
CA LEU A 62 9.56 -0.41 -36.20
C LEU A 62 9.12 -0.47 -37.68
N PHE A 63 9.03 0.69 -38.32
CA PHE A 63 8.59 0.81 -39.70
C PHE A 63 9.70 1.39 -40.56
N THR A 64 10.05 0.66 -41.63
CA THR A 64 10.94 1.15 -42.68
C THR A 64 10.11 1.91 -43.70
N GLU A 65 10.46 3.18 -43.93
CA GLU A 65 9.81 4.03 -44.91
C GLU A 65 10.56 3.99 -46.25
N LEU A 66 9.83 3.68 -47.32
CA LEU A 66 10.29 3.73 -48.70
C LEU A 66 9.62 4.89 -49.46
N PRO A 67 10.16 5.29 -50.63
CA PRO A 67 9.55 6.34 -51.45
C PRO A 67 8.06 6.10 -51.71
N TYR A 68 7.33 7.20 -51.90
CA TYR A 68 5.87 7.19 -52.09
C TYR A 68 5.08 6.66 -50.88
N GLN A 69 5.55 6.94 -49.65
CA GLN A 69 4.86 6.62 -48.39
C GLN A 69 4.53 5.13 -48.24
N ARG A 70 5.42 4.25 -48.69
CA ARG A 70 5.27 2.81 -48.47
C ARG A 70 6.01 2.42 -47.20
N PHE A 71 5.28 1.85 -46.25
CA PHE A 71 5.83 1.43 -44.96
C PHE A 71 5.88 -0.08 -44.89
N TYR A 72 7.02 -0.62 -44.45
CA TYR A 72 7.20 -2.05 -44.23
C TYR A 72 7.59 -2.28 -42.78
N ILE A 73 7.09 -3.37 -42.19
CA ILE A 73 7.43 -3.72 -40.82
C ILE A 73 8.84 -4.30 -40.74
N ASN A 74 9.63 -3.80 -39.79
CA ASN A 74 10.87 -4.44 -39.40
C ASN A 74 10.56 -5.57 -38.41
N LEU A 75 10.60 -6.82 -38.88
CA LEU A 75 10.21 -7.99 -38.08
C LEU A 75 11.04 -8.17 -36.80
N ILE A 76 12.32 -7.79 -36.82
CA ILE A 76 13.20 -7.88 -35.64
C ILE A 76 12.73 -6.87 -34.59
N VAL A 77 12.56 -5.62 -35.00
CA VAL A 77 12.10 -4.54 -34.11
C VAL A 77 10.66 -4.79 -33.64
N TYR A 78 9.83 -5.42 -34.47
CA TYR A 78 8.47 -5.81 -34.09
C TYR A 78 8.47 -6.82 -32.94
N GLY A 79 9.31 -7.87 -33.01
CA GLY A 79 9.48 -8.81 -31.90
C GLY A 79 9.96 -8.12 -30.62
N GLN A 80 10.96 -7.23 -30.73
CA GLN A 80 11.44 -6.43 -29.60
C GLN A 80 10.36 -5.50 -29.03
N THR A 81 9.51 -4.94 -29.89
CA THR A 81 8.40 -4.07 -29.49
C THR A 81 7.34 -4.83 -28.71
N ILE A 82 6.97 -6.03 -29.15
CA ILE A 82 6.03 -6.89 -28.40
C ILE A 82 6.59 -7.18 -27.01
N GLU A 83 7.84 -7.66 -26.93
CA GLU A 83 8.46 -8.01 -25.65
C GLU A 83 8.55 -6.79 -24.72
N ALA A 84 8.95 -5.63 -25.23
CA ALA A 84 9.01 -4.40 -24.44
C ALA A 84 7.62 -3.98 -23.92
N VAL A 85 6.58 -4.11 -24.73
CA VAL A 85 5.20 -3.77 -24.33
C VAL A 85 4.67 -4.77 -23.30
N ASP A 86 4.93 -6.07 -23.46
CA ASP A 86 4.54 -7.10 -22.49
C ASP A 86 5.28 -6.93 -21.16
N PHE A 87 6.57 -6.58 -21.19
CA PHE A 87 7.33 -6.22 -20.00
C PHE A 87 6.71 -5.02 -19.27
N VAL A 88 6.34 -3.96 -20.00
CA VAL A 88 5.67 -2.78 -19.42
C VAL A 88 4.30 -3.15 -18.85
N LYS A 89 3.54 -3.99 -19.54
CA LYS A 89 2.26 -4.49 -19.05
C LYS A 89 2.44 -5.26 -17.74
N GLY A 90 3.45 -6.13 -17.65
CA GLY A 90 3.83 -6.83 -16.42
C GLY A 90 4.18 -5.86 -15.29
N GLN A 91 4.98 -4.82 -15.55
CA GLN A 91 5.28 -3.78 -14.56
C GLN A 91 4.04 -3.00 -14.10
N ILE A 92 3.13 -2.64 -15.01
CA ILE A 92 1.87 -1.96 -14.67
C ILE A 92 1.00 -2.86 -13.80
N LEU A 93 0.88 -4.16 -14.14
CA LEU A 93 0.13 -5.13 -13.35
C LEU A 93 0.75 -5.32 -11.96
N ALA A 94 2.07 -5.51 -11.87
CA ALA A 94 2.77 -5.65 -10.60
C ALA A 94 2.63 -4.39 -9.73
N THR A 95 2.74 -3.20 -10.32
CA THR A 95 2.54 -1.92 -9.63
C THR A 95 1.09 -1.77 -9.16
N ASN A 96 0.12 -2.16 -9.98
CA ASN A 96 -1.30 -2.08 -9.63
C ASN A 96 -1.66 -3.11 -8.53
N GLN A 97 -1.09 -4.31 -8.54
CA GLN A 97 -1.25 -5.32 -7.47
C GLN A 97 -0.56 -4.90 -6.17
N ALA A 98 0.66 -4.36 -6.27
CA ALA A 98 1.35 -3.75 -5.14
C ALA A 98 0.53 -2.59 -4.55
N ASN A 99 -0.21 -1.83 -5.38
CA ASN A 99 -1.12 -0.79 -4.91
C ASN A 99 -2.47 -1.35 -4.39
N SER A 100 -2.95 -2.48 -4.91
CA SER A 100 -4.23 -3.08 -4.50
C SER A 100 -4.15 -3.78 -3.15
N MET A 101 -2.96 -4.20 -2.69
CA MET A 101 -2.77 -4.77 -1.35
C MET A 101 -1.82 -3.95 -0.46
N GLY A 102 -0.93 -3.14 -1.06
CA GLY A 102 -0.16 -2.08 -0.40
C GLY A 102 0.61 -2.52 0.85
N LEU A 103 0.93 -1.52 1.68
CA LEU A 103 1.34 -1.73 3.06
C LEU A 103 0.18 -2.22 3.95
N CYS A 104 -1.07 -2.16 3.46
CA CYS A 104 -2.25 -2.62 4.19
C CYS A 104 -2.16 -4.09 4.62
N ARG A 105 -1.46 -4.95 3.88
CA ARG A 105 -1.22 -6.36 4.27
C ARG A 105 -0.41 -6.54 5.55
N LEU A 106 0.35 -5.53 5.96
CA LEU A 106 1.13 -5.54 7.19
C LEU A 106 0.30 -5.08 8.40
N LEU A 107 -0.93 -4.61 8.16
CA LEU A 107 -1.81 -4.17 9.23
C LEU A 107 -2.36 -5.36 9.99
N HIS A 108 -2.55 -5.17 11.29
CA HIS A 108 -3.29 -6.12 12.10
C HIS A 108 -4.74 -6.22 11.58
N PRO A 109 -5.38 -7.41 11.52
CA PRO A 109 -6.72 -7.59 10.93
C PRO A 109 -7.78 -6.59 11.44
N ASN A 110 -7.81 -6.33 12.76
CA ASN A 110 -8.73 -5.34 13.34
C ASN A 110 -8.47 -3.90 12.87
N ILE A 111 -7.20 -3.51 12.70
CA ILE A 111 -6.83 -2.19 12.19
C ILE A 111 -7.18 -2.08 10.71
N GLN A 112 -6.85 -3.11 9.94
CA GLN A 112 -7.21 -3.19 8.52
C GLN A 112 -8.72 -3.02 8.33
N ARG A 113 -9.54 -3.73 9.14
CA ARG A 113 -11.01 -3.67 9.11
C ARG A 113 -11.58 -2.26 9.28
N VAL A 114 -11.01 -1.44 10.18
CA VAL A 114 -11.56 -0.11 10.50
C VAL A 114 -10.94 1.03 9.69
N SER A 115 -9.76 0.83 9.10
CA SER A 115 -8.97 1.93 8.52
C SER A 115 -8.65 1.75 7.03
N GLU A 116 -8.64 0.54 6.48
CA GLU A 116 -8.18 0.33 5.09
C GLU A 116 -9.05 1.05 4.07
N LYS A 117 -10.37 0.95 4.20
CA LYS A 117 -11.29 1.59 3.25
C LYS A 117 -11.11 3.11 3.26
N LEU A 118 -11.10 3.71 4.45
CA LEU A 118 -10.89 5.15 4.63
C LEU A 118 -9.56 5.61 4.01
N TYR A 119 -8.50 4.83 4.21
CA TYR A 119 -7.19 5.12 3.62
C TYR A 119 -7.24 5.08 2.08
N ARG A 120 -7.89 4.08 1.50
CA ARG A 120 -8.02 3.94 0.04
C ARG A 120 -8.90 5.03 -0.58
N ASP A 121 -9.91 5.47 0.16
CA ASP A 121 -10.83 6.53 -0.25
C ASP A 121 -10.23 7.94 -0.08
N GLY A 122 -9.02 8.05 0.49
CA GLY A 122 -8.30 9.31 0.68
C GLY A 122 -8.59 10.02 2.01
N SER A 123 -9.43 9.44 2.87
CA SER A 123 -9.71 9.92 4.23
C SER A 123 -8.58 9.56 5.20
N TYR A 124 -7.38 10.08 4.93
CA TYR A 124 -6.14 9.70 5.61
C TYR A 124 -6.13 9.98 7.12
N ALA A 125 -6.62 11.15 7.54
CA ALA A 125 -6.68 11.52 8.95
C ALA A 125 -7.65 10.61 9.73
N GLU A 126 -8.81 10.31 9.15
CA GLU A 126 -9.81 9.41 9.74
C GLU A 126 -9.31 7.98 9.81
N ALA A 127 -8.65 7.49 8.75
CA ALA A 127 -8.06 6.16 8.72
C ALA A 127 -7.05 5.97 9.87
N ALA A 128 -6.15 6.93 10.07
CA ALA A 128 -5.17 6.90 11.15
C ALA A 128 -5.85 7.01 12.54
N CYS A 129 -6.86 7.87 12.68
CA CYS A 129 -7.58 8.04 13.95
C CYS A 129 -8.33 6.76 14.35
N ASN A 130 -9.06 6.15 13.42
CA ASN A 130 -9.83 4.92 13.68
C ASN A 130 -8.93 3.76 14.12
N ALA A 131 -7.70 3.69 13.63
CA ALA A 131 -6.75 2.67 14.07
C ALA A 131 -6.46 2.75 15.58
N PHE A 132 -6.26 3.95 16.14
CA PHE A 132 -6.02 4.14 17.56
C PHE A 132 -7.31 4.05 18.41
N ILE A 133 -8.47 4.40 17.83
CA ILE A 133 -9.78 4.16 18.47
C ILE A 133 -10.00 2.66 18.67
N GLU A 134 -9.66 1.83 17.68
CA GLU A 134 -9.79 0.38 17.75
C GLU A 134 -8.89 -0.24 18.84
N ILE A 135 -7.63 0.22 18.98
CA ILE A 135 -6.76 -0.17 20.11
C ILE A 135 -7.43 0.14 21.45
N ASN A 136 -7.92 1.36 21.60
CA ASN A 136 -8.57 1.81 22.83
C ASN A 136 -9.85 0.99 23.11
N SER A 137 -10.64 0.69 22.09
CA SER A 137 -11.85 -0.14 22.23
C SER A 137 -11.52 -1.54 22.75
N ARG A 138 -10.53 -2.20 22.13
CA ARG A 138 -10.10 -3.55 22.53
C ARG A 138 -9.57 -3.57 23.97
N LEU A 139 -8.77 -2.59 24.37
CA LEU A 139 -8.25 -2.52 25.73
C LEU A 139 -9.32 -2.18 26.76
N LYS A 140 -10.38 -1.43 26.39
CA LYS A 140 -11.54 -1.24 27.26
C LYS A 140 -12.31 -2.53 27.49
N GLU A 141 -12.45 -3.37 26.48
CA GLU A 141 -13.09 -4.68 26.62
C GLU A 141 -12.32 -5.56 27.61
N LEU A 142 -11.00 -5.67 27.45
CA LEU A 142 -10.14 -6.41 28.39
C LEU A 142 -10.22 -5.84 29.81
N TYR A 143 -10.20 -4.51 29.95
CA TYR A 143 -10.33 -3.86 31.25
C TYR A 143 -11.67 -4.19 31.93
N ARG A 144 -12.79 -4.19 31.19
CA ARG A 144 -14.10 -4.57 31.74
C ARG A 144 -14.16 -6.03 32.14
N THR A 145 -13.48 -6.91 31.41
CA THR A 145 -13.39 -8.33 31.79
C THR A 145 -12.60 -8.52 33.08
N ALA A 146 -11.51 -7.77 33.28
CA ALA A 146 -10.71 -7.82 34.51
C ALA A 146 -11.41 -7.16 35.71
N TYR A 147 -12.16 -6.07 35.48
CA TYR A 147 -12.85 -5.29 36.51
C TYR A 147 -14.34 -5.12 36.18
N PRO A 148 -15.16 -6.17 36.36
CA PRO A 148 -16.58 -6.15 35.97
C PRO A 148 -17.40 -5.13 36.77
N ASP A 149 -17.01 -4.85 38.01
CA ASP A 149 -17.71 -3.93 38.93
C ASP A 149 -17.29 -2.46 38.74
N SER A 150 -16.39 -2.17 37.79
CA SER A 150 -15.89 -0.81 37.56
C SER A 150 -16.93 0.05 36.83
N GLU A 151 -17.62 0.92 37.56
CA GLU A 151 -18.61 1.86 36.98
C GLU A 151 -17.99 2.85 35.98
N ASN A 152 -16.72 3.24 36.17
CA ASN A 152 -16.03 4.23 35.34
C ASN A 152 -14.81 3.63 34.63
N VAL A 153 -15.01 3.14 33.40
CA VAL A 153 -13.92 2.62 32.57
C VAL A 153 -13.07 3.78 32.02
N PRO A 154 -11.76 3.82 32.32
CA PRO A 154 -10.86 4.87 31.81
C PRO A 154 -10.78 4.91 30.28
N ASP A 155 -10.27 6.01 29.73
CA ASP A 155 -10.14 6.22 28.28
C ASP A 155 -8.77 6.79 27.90
N GLY A 156 -8.32 6.48 26.68
CA GLY A 156 -7.09 7.05 26.10
C GLY A 156 -5.87 6.77 26.96
N GLN A 157 -5.04 7.79 27.17
CA GLN A 157 -3.82 7.68 27.97
C GLN A 157 -4.08 7.12 29.39
N ALA A 158 -5.19 7.50 30.03
CA ALA A 158 -5.53 7.03 31.37
C ALA A 158 -5.79 5.51 31.38
N LEU A 159 -6.46 5.00 30.35
CA LEU A 159 -6.67 3.56 30.17
C LEU A 159 -5.36 2.81 29.98
N MET A 160 -4.48 3.30 29.10
CA MET A 160 -3.19 2.63 28.85
C MET A 160 -2.35 2.51 30.12
N ASN A 161 -2.34 3.57 30.94
CA ASN A 161 -1.63 3.57 32.22
C ASN A 161 -2.23 2.60 33.24
N LYS A 162 -3.53 2.33 33.18
CA LYS A 162 -4.20 1.37 34.06
C LYS A 162 -4.02 -0.06 33.60
N VAL A 163 -4.12 -0.31 32.29
CA VAL A 163 -3.95 -1.65 31.70
C VAL A 163 -2.54 -2.20 31.96
N PHE A 164 -1.52 -1.37 31.85
CA PHE A 164 -0.11 -1.73 32.09
C PHE A 164 0.43 -1.09 33.38
N ALA A 165 -0.36 -1.10 34.45
CA ALA A 165 0.03 -0.52 35.73
C ALA A 165 1.13 -1.35 36.43
N ASP A 166 1.99 -0.67 37.19
CA ASP A 166 3.04 -1.37 37.95
C ASP A 166 2.46 -2.26 39.06
N ASN A 167 1.29 -1.92 39.58
CA ASN A 167 0.55 -2.72 40.54
C ASN A 167 -0.81 -3.08 39.94
N ASP A 168 -1.15 -4.37 39.98
CA ASP A 168 -2.41 -4.92 39.46
C ASP A 168 -2.70 -4.54 37.99
N PRO A 169 -1.82 -4.89 37.02
CA PRO A 169 -2.09 -4.67 35.61
C PRO A 169 -3.15 -5.62 35.06
N VAL A 170 -3.91 -5.15 34.07
CA VAL A 170 -4.78 -6.01 33.25
C VAL A 170 -3.95 -6.88 32.31
N LEU A 171 -2.84 -6.34 31.78
CA LEU A 171 -1.96 -7.03 30.86
C LEU A 171 -0.51 -6.95 31.32
N GLU A 172 0.14 -8.12 31.45
CA GLU A 172 1.54 -8.22 31.84
C GLU A 172 2.45 -8.43 30.63
N ALA A 173 3.07 -7.35 30.16
CA ALA A 173 4.09 -7.43 29.13
C ALA A 173 5.45 -7.88 29.70
N GLY A 174 5.94 -9.05 29.28
CA GLY A 174 7.25 -9.60 29.68
C GLY A 174 7.24 -10.26 31.06
N ASP A 175 8.33 -10.97 31.39
CA ASP A 175 8.48 -11.64 32.69
C ASP A 175 8.88 -10.65 33.79
N ARG A 176 7.89 -10.22 34.57
CA ARG A 176 8.02 -9.21 35.63
C ARG A 176 8.84 -9.68 36.84
N THR A 177 9.24 -10.96 36.91
CA THR A 177 10.17 -11.44 37.93
C THR A 177 11.61 -10.98 37.66
N THR A 178 11.92 -10.67 36.40
CA THR A 178 13.25 -10.20 35.96
C THR A 178 13.28 -8.68 35.83
N GLN A 179 14.48 -8.08 35.97
CA GLN A 179 14.63 -6.64 35.71
C GLN A 179 14.30 -6.28 34.26
N THR A 180 14.78 -7.09 33.31
CA THR A 180 14.51 -6.89 31.87
C THR A 180 13.02 -6.92 31.55
N GLY A 181 12.26 -7.85 32.13
CA GLY A 181 10.81 -7.89 31.90
C GLY A 181 10.07 -6.73 32.54
N LYS A 182 10.50 -6.22 33.70
CA LYS A 182 9.98 -4.97 34.27
C LYS A 182 10.22 -3.76 33.35
N ASP A 183 11.41 -3.67 32.76
CA ASP A 183 11.75 -2.60 31.81
C ASP A 183 10.93 -2.70 30.52
N ILE A 184 10.70 -3.92 30.01
CA ILE A 184 9.81 -4.19 28.86
C ILE A 184 8.37 -3.78 29.19
N HIS A 185 7.88 -4.12 30.38
CA HIS A 185 6.55 -3.75 30.84
C HIS A 185 6.36 -2.24 30.86
N LEU A 186 7.30 -1.53 31.50
CA LEU A 186 7.29 -0.07 31.59
C LEU A 186 7.39 0.59 30.20
N GLY A 187 8.27 0.09 29.33
CA GLY A 187 8.39 0.57 27.96
C GLY A 187 7.10 0.36 27.16
N THR A 188 6.44 -0.78 27.34
CA THR A 188 5.15 -1.07 26.70
C THR A 188 4.10 -0.06 27.15
N ARG A 189 3.98 0.18 28.46
CA ARG A 189 3.07 1.20 29.00
C ARG A 189 3.32 2.57 28.35
N PHE A 190 4.57 3.02 28.26
CA PHE A 190 4.90 4.31 27.66
C PHE A 190 4.56 4.41 26.18
N LEU A 191 4.80 3.34 25.40
CA LEU A 191 4.43 3.30 23.99
C LEU A 191 2.92 3.47 23.80
N PHE A 192 2.11 2.70 24.53
CA PHE A 192 0.65 2.80 24.42
C PHE A 192 0.12 4.15 24.92
N ALA A 193 0.57 4.59 26.08
CA ALA A 193 0.15 5.87 26.67
C ALA A 193 0.51 7.05 25.76
N GLY A 194 1.75 7.09 25.26
CA GLY A 194 2.23 8.12 24.33
C GLY A 194 1.49 8.09 22.99
N ALA A 195 1.25 6.91 22.43
CA ALA A 195 0.47 6.76 21.19
C ALA A 195 -0.95 7.31 21.35
N MET A 196 -1.64 6.99 22.46
CA MET A 196 -2.98 7.51 22.72
C MET A 196 -3.00 9.02 22.97
N ALA A 197 -1.96 9.58 23.60
CA ALA A 197 -1.89 11.01 23.86
C ALA A 197 -1.60 11.83 22.59
N ALA A 198 -0.70 11.33 21.75
CA ALA A 198 -0.19 12.09 20.60
C ALA A 198 -0.95 11.82 19.29
N LEU A 199 -1.47 10.60 19.09
CA LEU A 199 -1.94 10.15 17.78
C LEU A 199 -3.44 9.85 17.72
N ARG A 200 -4.08 9.55 18.86
CA ARG A 200 -5.54 9.40 18.93
C ARG A 200 -6.17 10.80 18.95
N ASN A 201 -6.53 11.31 17.78
CA ASN A 201 -7.10 12.66 17.62
C ASN A 201 -8.61 12.68 17.98
N PRO A 202 -9.03 13.20 19.15
CA PRO A 202 -10.43 13.10 19.57
C PRO A 202 -11.33 14.21 19.00
N LYS A 203 -10.79 15.09 18.14
CA LYS A 203 -11.24 16.44 17.70
C LYS A 203 -10.33 17.53 18.27
N SER A 204 -9.15 17.70 17.67
CA SER A 204 -8.49 19.01 17.70
C SER A 204 -9.36 19.99 16.91
N HIS A 205 -9.59 21.21 17.42
CA HIS A 205 -10.39 22.25 16.74
C HIS A 205 -9.79 22.73 15.40
N GLU A 206 -8.64 22.16 14.98
CA GLU A 206 -8.05 22.32 13.67
C GLU A 206 -8.21 21.02 12.87
N ASN A 207 -8.68 21.14 11.63
CA ASN A 207 -8.67 20.05 10.65
C ASN A 207 -7.20 19.69 10.39
N ILE A 208 -6.70 18.66 11.06
CA ILE A 208 -5.36 18.13 10.81
C ILE A 208 -5.42 17.43 9.44
N GLU A 209 -4.91 18.09 8.42
CA GLU A 209 -4.59 17.43 7.16
C GLU A 209 -3.45 16.45 7.39
N LEU A 210 -3.65 15.20 6.97
CA LEU A 210 -2.66 14.14 7.09
C LEU A 210 -2.37 13.61 5.70
N GLU A 211 -1.09 13.61 5.32
CA GLU A 211 -0.69 13.05 4.05
C GLU A 211 -0.82 11.52 4.05
N LYS A 212 -0.97 10.97 2.84
CA LYS A 212 -1.08 9.53 2.59
C LYS A 212 -0.02 8.73 3.34
N ASP A 213 1.25 9.10 3.19
CA ASP A 213 2.34 8.31 3.75
C ASP A 213 2.39 8.40 5.29
N ASP A 214 2.05 9.55 5.87
CA ASP A 214 1.95 9.70 7.33
C ASP A 214 0.79 8.91 7.92
N SER A 215 -0.36 8.86 7.23
CA SER A 215 -1.48 8.02 7.62
C SER A 215 -1.10 6.55 7.66
N MET A 216 -0.41 6.06 6.62
CA MET A 216 0.07 4.67 6.61
C MET A 216 1.09 4.40 7.73
N ARG A 217 2.06 5.30 7.96
CA ARG A 217 3.02 5.18 9.08
C ARG A 217 2.30 5.03 10.43
N ARG A 218 1.28 5.85 10.67
CA ARG A 218 0.46 5.78 11.90
C ARG A 218 -0.33 4.48 11.99
N MET A 219 -0.95 4.03 10.90
CA MET A 219 -1.70 2.77 10.85
C MET A 219 -0.81 1.55 11.08
N ILE A 220 0.42 1.55 10.55
CA ILE A 220 1.41 0.50 10.79
C ILE A 220 1.86 0.52 12.26
N PHE A 221 2.11 1.70 12.83
CA PHE A 221 2.45 1.80 14.25
C PHE A 221 1.31 1.29 15.16
N ALA A 222 0.06 1.67 14.85
CA ALA A 222 -1.11 1.14 15.55
C ALA A 222 -1.22 -0.39 15.42
N SER A 223 -0.92 -0.93 14.24
CA SER A 223 -0.91 -2.39 14.02
C SER A 223 0.16 -3.10 14.83
N MET A 224 1.37 -2.52 14.93
CA MET A 224 2.44 -3.05 15.78
C MET A 224 2.01 -3.13 17.25
N LEU A 225 1.33 -2.10 17.75
CA LEU A 225 0.77 -2.11 19.11
C LEU A 225 -0.34 -3.18 19.25
N MET A 226 -1.21 -3.34 18.26
CA MET A 226 -2.28 -4.34 18.30
C MET A 226 -1.74 -5.78 18.31
N PHE A 227 -0.74 -6.09 17.47
CA PHE A 227 -0.02 -7.36 17.54
C PHE A 227 0.66 -7.57 18.89
N LYS A 228 1.18 -6.51 19.51
CA LYS A 228 1.76 -6.60 20.85
C LYS A 228 0.74 -7.04 21.90
N ILE A 229 -0.52 -6.59 21.78
CA ILE A 229 -1.62 -7.08 22.64
C ILE A 229 -1.83 -8.58 22.43
N ASP A 230 -1.86 -9.05 21.19
CA ASP A 230 -2.03 -10.49 20.88
C ASP A 230 -0.92 -11.34 21.50
N GLU A 231 0.34 -10.92 21.35
CA GLU A 231 1.50 -11.59 21.93
C GLU A 231 1.37 -11.74 23.44
N ILE A 232 0.97 -10.66 24.13
CA ILE A 232 0.81 -10.67 25.58
C ILE A 232 -0.31 -11.62 26.00
N ILE A 233 -1.47 -11.57 25.34
CA ILE A 233 -2.60 -12.45 25.65
C ILE A 233 -2.23 -13.91 25.40
N ALA A 234 -1.54 -14.21 24.30
CA ALA A 234 -1.09 -15.55 23.97
C ALA A 234 -0.11 -16.10 25.02
N ALA A 235 0.83 -15.27 25.49
CA ALA A 235 1.77 -15.64 26.54
C ALA A 235 1.09 -15.91 27.89
N SER A 236 0.07 -15.12 28.25
CA SER A 236 -0.69 -15.33 29.49
C SER A 236 -1.49 -16.64 29.48
N ASN A 237 -2.05 -17.04 28.33
CA ASN A 237 -2.82 -18.27 28.20
C ASN A 237 -1.95 -19.54 28.14
N GLY A 238 -0.69 -19.42 27.75
CA GLY A 238 0.26 -20.54 27.68
C GLY A 238 0.97 -20.88 29.00
N ASN A 239 0.82 -20.03 30.02
CA ASN A 239 1.42 -20.19 31.35
C ASN A 239 0.42 -20.72 32.40
N GLY A 240 -0.74 -21.23 31.96
CA GLY A 240 -1.81 -21.79 32.81
C GLY A 240 -1.82 -23.31 32.85
#